data_AF-A0A9X3LJ93-F1
#
_entry.id   AF-A0A9X3LJ93-F1
#
_cell.length_a   1.000
_cell.length_b   1.000
_cell.length_c   1.000
_cell.angle_alpha   90.00
_cell.angle_beta   90.00
_cell.angle_gamma   90.00
#
_symmetry.space_group_name_H-M   'P 1'
#
loop_
_entity.id
_entity.type
_entity.pdbx_description
1 polymer ?
#
loop_
_entity_poly.entity_id
_entity_poly.type
_entity_poly.pdbx_seq_one_letter_code
_entity_poly.pdbx_strand_id
1 'polypeptide(L)'
;MAYSGRFTEGDRVQLTDAKRRHFTITLAKGESFFTHKGEIRHDDIIGQHEGTVVKSSGAAEYLCFRHLLVDHVLSMPRGAAVIYPKDAAQILVEGDIFPGATVLEAGAGSGAMSTWLLRAVGPKGKVISYEVREDHLAYAKENVEDYFDGHPDNWDLRLGDLKTVTKEDVGDVDRVLLDMLEPWEMLDTVKDVLIPGGVFMTYVATVPQLMKVMEGIRETGCFTEPKAWESLVREWKVDGLATRPEHRMNAHTAFLILARRLADGVTAPRPQRRARR
;
A
#
# COMPACT_ATOMS: atom_id res chain seq x y z
N MET A 1 0.65 2.74 -18.35
CA MET A 1 0.79 1.26 -18.33
C MET A 1 -0.39 0.58 -19.00
N ALA A 2 -0.13 -0.25 -20.03
CA ALA A 2 -1.14 -1.13 -20.59
C ALA A 2 -1.15 -2.45 -19.82
N TYR A 3 -2.00 -2.59 -18.80
CA TYR A 3 -2.18 -3.83 -18.03
C TYR A 3 -2.99 -4.91 -18.77
N SER A 4 -2.96 -4.91 -20.11
CA SER A 4 -3.85 -5.76 -20.90
C SER A 4 -3.27 -6.05 -22.27
N GLY A 5 -3.65 -7.20 -22.81
CA GLY A 5 -3.22 -7.65 -24.14
C GLY A 5 -1.95 -8.49 -24.07
N ARG A 6 -1.31 -8.64 -25.24
CA ARG A 6 -0.06 -9.39 -25.38
C ARG A 6 1.07 -8.69 -24.65
N PHE A 7 2.09 -9.44 -24.25
CA PHE A 7 3.30 -8.88 -23.66
C PHE A 7 3.97 -7.93 -24.65
N THR A 8 4.44 -6.80 -24.14
CA THR A 8 5.21 -5.82 -24.91
C THR A 8 6.52 -5.50 -24.19
N GLU A 9 7.44 -4.88 -24.92
CA GLU A 9 8.63 -4.27 -24.34
C GLU A 9 8.25 -3.31 -23.20
N GLY A 10 9.02 -3.30 -22.11
CA GLY A 10 8.73 -2.57 -20.88
C GLY A 10 7.82 -3.31 -19.89
N ASP A 11 7.11 -4.37 -20.29
CA ASP A 11 6.28 -5.13 -19.35
C ASP A 11 7.16 -5.81 -18.28
N ARG A 12 6.74 -5.67 -17.02
CA ARG A 12 7.28 -6.46 -15.91
C ARG A 12 6.57 -7.81 -15.84
N VAL A 13 7.33 -8.88 -16.02
CA VAL A 13 6.83 -10.25 -16.10
C VAL A 13 7.36 -11.06 -14.93
N GLN A 14 6.45 -11.75 -14.25
CA GLN A 14 6.74 -12.79 -13.28
C GLN A 14 6.83 -14.14 -13.99
N LEU A 15 8.01 -14.74 -13.94
CA LEU A 15 8.28 -16.10 -14.39
C LEU A 15 8.12 -17.06 -13.21
N THR A 16 7.29 -18.08 -13.36
CA THR A 16 7.07 -19.11 -12.33
C THR A 16 7.52 -20.47 -12.84
N ASP A 17 8.50 -21.08 -12.17
CA ASP A 17 9.01 -22.40 -12.55
C ASP A 17 8.15 -23.55 -11.98
N ALA A 18 8.45 -24.79 -12.39
CA ALA A 18 7.74 -25.99 -11.89
C ALA A 18 7.82 -26.22 -10.36
N LYS A 19 8.76 -25.55 -9.67
CA LYS A 19 8.86 -25.56 -8.19
C LYS A 19 8.13 -24.37 -7.55
N ARG A 20 7.36 -23.61 -8.33
CA ARG A 20 6.66 -22.37 -7.94
C ARG A 20 7.61 -21.29 -7.43
N ARG A 21 8.86 -21.26 -7.91
CA ARG A 21 9.76 -20.13 -7.64
C ARG A 21 9.45 -19.01 -8.61
N HIS A 22 9.41 -17.80 -8.08
CA HIS A 22 9.11 -16.59 -8.84
C HIS A 22 10.40 -15.83 -9.17
N PHE A 23 10.47 -15.32 -10.40
CA PHE A 23 11.50 -14.39 -10.86
C PHE A 23 10.81 -13.23 -11.56
N THR A 24 11.25 -12.01 -11.30
CA THR A 24 10.71 -10.81 -11.97
C THR A 24 11.73 -10.29 -12.97
N ILE A 25 11.28 -10.05 -14.20
CA ILE A 25 12.08 -9.45 -15.27
C ILE A 25 11.33 -8.29 -15.92
N THR A 26 12.06 -7.35 -16.50
CA THR A 26 11.49 -6.33 -17.39
C THR A 26 11.83 -6.71 -18.83
N LEU A 27 10.82 -6.86 -19.68
CA LEU A 27 11.02 -7.28 -21.07
C LEU A 27 11.70 -6.17 -21.87
N ALA A 28 12.77 -6.54 -22.55
CA ALA A 28 13.54 -5.69 -23.46
C ALA A 28 13.95 -6.53 -24.67
N LYS A 29 13.81 -5.99 -25.88
CA LYS A 29 14.08 -6.76 -27.11
C LYS A 29 15.55 -7.16 -27.20
N GLY A 30 15.82 -8.37 -27.66
CA GLY A 30 17.17 -8.92 -27.78
C GLY A 30 17.87 -9.26 -26.46
N GLU A 31 17.26 -8.96 -25.32
CA GLU A 31 17.79 -9.30 -24.00
C GLU A 31 17.39 -10.73 -23.57
N SER A 32 18.14 -11.26 -22.62
CA SER A 32 17.95 -12.61 -22.09
C SER A 32 18.02 -12.64 -20.57
N PHE A 33 17.17 -13.46 -19.96
CA PHE A 33 17.21 -13.77 -18.54
C PHE A 33 17.87 -15.13 -18.30
N PHE A 34 18.87 -15.16 -17.40
CA PHE A 34 19.64 -16.36 -17.10
C PHE A 34 19.24 -16.97 -15.77
N THR A 35 18.99 -18.28 -15.79
CA THR A 35 18.77 -19.07 -14.58
C THR A 35 19.76 -20.24 -14.52
N HIS A 36 19.84 -20.89 -13.36
CA HIS A 36 20.52 -22.19 -13.21
C HIS A 36 19.98 -23.31 -14.14
N LYS A 37 18.86 -23.10 -14.85
CA LYS A 37 18.29 -24.05 -15.83
C LYS A 37 18.43 -23.54 -17.28
N GLY A 38 19.29 -22.56 -17.53
CA GLY A 38 19.54 -22.02 -18.85
C GLY A 38 18.93 -20.63 -19.08
N GLU A 39 19.03 -20.21 -20.34
CA GLU A 39 18.66 -18.89 -20.87
C GLU A 39 17.18 -18.86 -21.29
N ILE A 40 16.51 -17.74 -21.04
CA ILE A 40 15.17 -17.42 -21.55
C ILE A 40 15.28 -16.10 -22.30
N ARG A 41 14.99 -16.10 -23.61
CA ARG A 41 15.04 -14.88 -24.43
C ARG A 41 13.77 -14.08 -24.21
N HIS A 42 13.89 -12.77 -24.04
CA HIS A 42 12.73 -11.90 -23.86
C HIS A 42 11.86 -11.87 -25.13
N ASP A 43 12.47 -12.01 -26.30
CA ASP A 43 11.77 -12.08 -27.59
C ASP A 43 10.83 -13.29 -27.71
N ASP A 44 11.07 -14.36 -26.94
CA ASP A 44 10.17 -15.53 -26.90
C ASP A 44 8.88 -15.23 -26.08
N ILE A 45 8.91 -14.21 -25.23
CA ILE A 45 7.79 -13.76 -24.38
C ILE A 45 7.05 -12.61 -25.05
N ILE A 46 7.76 -11.63 -25.62
CA ILE A 46 7.16 -10.47 -26.28
C ILE A 46 6.21 -10.92 -27.40
N GLY A 47 5.00 -10.36 -27.41
CA GLY A 47 3.94 -10.70 -28.37
C GLY A 47 3.11 -11.93 -27.99
N GLN A 48 3.46 -12.67 -26.94
CA GLN A 48 2.64 -13.77 -26.38
C GLN A 48 1.53 -13.25 -25.47
N HIS A 49 0.54 -14.09 -25.19
CA HIS A 49 -0.50 -13.80 -24.21
C HIS A 49 -0.01 -14.07 -22.78
N GLU A 50 -0.54 -13.35 -21.80
CA GLU A 50 -0.39 -13.73 -20.38
C GLU A 50 -0.90 -15.16 -20.13
N GLY A 51 -0.25 -15.88 -19.23
CA GLY A 51 -0.49 -17.30 -18.96
C GLY A 51 0.21 -18.26 -19.93
N THR A 52 1.03 -17.76 -20.86
CA THR A 52 1.87 -18.60 -21.72
C THR A 52 3.01 -19.24 -20.93
N VAL A 53 3.45 -20.42 -21.38
CA VAL A 53 4.65 -21.10 -20.87
C VAL A 53 5.77 -20.99 -21.89
N VAL A 54 6.93 -20.50 -21.47
CA VAL A 54 8.17 -20.51 -22.26
C VAL A 54 9.14 -21.56 -21.74
N LYS A 55 10.07 -21.99 -22.59
CA LYS A 55 11.11 -22.96 -22.23
C LYS A 55 12.46 -22.29 -22.22
N SER A 56 13.27 -22.55 -21.20
CA SER A 56 14.67 -22.18 -21.22
C SER A 56 15.46 -23.04 -22.21
N SER A 57 16.70 -22.63 -22.53
CA SER A 57 17.63 -23.44 -23.34
C SER A 57 17.94 -24.81 -22.72
N GLY A 58 17.76 -24.96 -21.39
CA GLY A 58 17.82 -26.23 -20.67
C GLY A 58 16.48 -27.00 -20.62
N ALA A 59 15.52 -26.66 -21.47
CA ALA A 59 14.18 -27.25 -21.59
C ALA A 59 13.29 -27.13 -20.34
N ALA A 60 13.62 -26.27 -19.38
CA ALA A 60 12.79 -26.03 -18.21
C ALA A 60 11.65 -25.07 -18.53
N GLU A 61 10.45 -25.35 -18.02
CA GLU A 61 9.24 -24.58 -18.28
C GLU A 61 9.04 -23.45 -17.26
N TYR A 62 8.60 -22.30 -17.77
CA TYR A 62 8.33 -21.08 -17.01
C TYR A 62 7.00 -20.46 -17.43
N LEU A 63 6.06 -20.37 -16.49
CA LEU A 63 4.78 -19.71 -16.67
C LEU A 63 4.94 -18.18 -16.54
N CYS A 64 4.42 -17.43 -17.51
CA CYS A 64 4.58 -15.99 -17.62
C CYS A 64 3.28 -15.25 -17.30
N PHE A 65 3.31 -14.36 -16.32
CA PHE A 65 2.23 -13.41 -16.03
C PHE A 65 2.80 -12.01 -15.81
N ARG A 66 2.03 -10.95 -16.06
CA ARG A 66 2.42 -9.61 -15.62
C ARG A 66 2.48 -9.58 -14.10
N HIS A 67 3.46 -8.84 -13.61
CA HIS A 67 3.69 -8.68 -12.19
C HIS A 67 2.54 -7.88 -11.56
N LEU A 68 1.81 -8.48 -10.61
CA LEU A 68 0.73 -7.77 -9.92
C LEU A 68 1.32 -6.75 -8.95
N LEU A 69 0.53 -5.74 -8.57
CA LEU A 69 0.95 -4.78 -7.55
C LEU A 69 1.27 -5.45 -6.20
N VAL A 70 0.52 -6.49 -5.84
CA VAL A 70 0.81 -7.28 -4.63
C VAL A 70 2.19 -7.94 -4.71
N ASP A 71 2.57 -8.43 -5.88
CA ASP A 71 3.87 -9.06 -6.09
C ASP A 71 5.00 -8.02 -6.07
N HIS A 72 4.78 -6.84 -6.68
CA HIS A 72 5.71 -5.72 -6.64
C HIS A 72 5.98 -5.27 -5.20
N VAL A 73 4.94 -4.96 -4.42
CA VAL A 73 5.09 -4.47 -3.04
C VAL A 73 5.80 -5.49 -2.14
N LEU A 74 5.59 -6.79 -2.38
CA LEU A 74 6.24 -7.84 -1.61
C LEU A 74 7.71 -8.10 -2.02
N SER A 75 8.10 -7.77 -3.25
CA SER A 75 9.44 -8.06 -3.78
C SER A 75 10.35 -6.83 -3.93
N MET A 76 9.82 -5.61 -3.83
CA MET A 76 10.59 -4.38 -3.98
C MET A 76 11.67 -4.22 -2.88
N PRO A 77 12.78 -3.53 -3.18
CA PRO A 77 13.75 -3.08 -2.18
C PRO A 77 13.10 -2.30 -1.03
N ARG A 78 13.61 -2.45 0.19
CA ARG A 78 13.00 -1.85 1.38
C ARG A 78 14.03 -1.09 2.21
N GLY A 79 13.78 0.20 2.43
CA GLY A 79 14.44 0.98 3.48
C GLY A 79 13.68 0.89 4.82
N ALA A 80 12.36 0.80 4.74
CA ALA A 80 11.45 0.66 5.88
C ALA A 80 10.55 -0.57 5.75
N ALA A 81 9.98 -1.01 6.89
CA ALA A 81 8.92 -2.01 6.88
C ALA A 81 7.72 -1.51 6.04
N VAL A 82 7.07 -2.43 5.32
CA VAL A 82 5.97 -2.10 4.42
C VAL A 82 4.64 -2.52 5.02
N ILE A 83 3.58 -1.75 4.74
CA ILE A 83 2.21 -2.19 5.01
C ILE A 83 1.91 -3.43 4.16
N TYR A 84 1.44 -4.50 4.81
CA TYR A 84 1.14 -5.74 4.13
C TYR A 84 -0.15 -5.63 3.30
N PRO A 85 -0.30 -6.43 2.22
CA PRO A 85 -1.45 -6.34 1.32
C PRO A 85 -2.81 -6.47 2.01
N LYS A 86 -2.92 -7.29 3.05
CA LYS A 86 -4.16 -7.47 3.82
C LYS A 86 -4.60 -6.18 4.53
N ASP A 87 -3.64 -5.36 4.96
CA ASP A 87 -3.88 -4.13 5.70
C ASP A 87 -4.07 -2.97 4.73
N ALA A 88 -3.25 -2.91 3.67
CA ALA A 88 -3.44 -1.96 2.57
C ALA A 88 -4.86 -2.08 1.96
N ALA A 89 -5.36 -3.31 1.74
CA ALA A 89 -6.71 -3.53 1.25
C ALA A 89 -7.78 -2.94 2.18
N GLN A 90 -7.63 -3.10 3.50
CA GLN A 90 -8.54 -2.52 4.48
C GLN A 90 -8.41 -1.00 4.57
N ILE A 91 -7.20 -0.44 4.44
CA ILE A 91 -6.99 1.00 4.37
C ILE A 91 -7.71 1.59 3.15
N LEU A 92 -7.61 0.95 1.99
CA LEU A 92 -8.30 1.41 0.78
C LEU A 92 -9.83 1.37 0.94
N VAL A 93 -10.36 0.30 1.53
CA VAL A 93 -11.81 0.09 1.69
C VAL A 93 -12.40 0.91 2.82
N GLU A 94 -11.87 0.76 4.05
CA GLU A 94 -12.40 1.44 5.25
C GLU A 94 -12.03 2.92 5.25
N GLY A 95 -10.84 3.25 4.72
CA GLY A 95 -10.45 4.64 4.46
C GLY A 95 -11.24 5.28 3.32
N ASP A 96 -12.05 4.52 2.58
CA ASP A 96 -12.86 5.01 1.46
C ASP A 96 -12.01 5.85 0.48
N ILE A 97 -10.90 5.27 0.01
CA ILE A 97 -10.01 5.92 -0.96
C ILE A 97 -10.66 5.84 -2.34
N PHE A 98 -11.21 6.97 -2.80
CA PHE A 98 -12.02 7.02 -4.02
C PHE A 98 -11.29 7.71 -5.20
N PRO A 99 -11.68 7.42 -6.45
CA PRO A 99 -11.13 8.11 -7.62
C PRO A 99 -11.36 9.62 -7.57
N GLY A 100 -10.30 10.42 -7.66
CA GLY A 100 -10.35 11.88 -7.56
C GLY A 100 -10.04 12.43 -6.16
N ALA A 101 -9.88 11.58 -5.14
CA ALA A 101 -9.56 12.03 -3.80
C ALA A 101 -8.17 12.69 -3.73
N THR A 102 -8.03 13.68 -2.86
CA THR A 102 -6.73 14.17 -2.36
C THR A 102 -6.41 13.44 -1.06
N VAL A 103 -5.36 12.62 -1.09
CA VAL A 103 -4.91 11.81 0.06
C VAL A 103 -3.58 12.36 0.57
N LEU A 104 -3.52 12.68 1.86
CA LEU A 104 -2.28 13.00 2.56
C LEU A 104 -1.79 11.75 3.29
N GLU A 105 -0.56 11.35 3.01
CA GLU A 105 0.14 10.25 3.68
C GLU A 105 1.38 10.81 4.38
N ALA A 106 1.71 10.28 5.55
CA ALA A 106 3.02 10.52 6.15
C ALA A 106 3.61 9.25 6.75
N GLY A 107 4.91 9.08 6.52
CA GLY A 107 5.58 7.79 6.58
C GLY A 107 5.57 7.09 5.23
N ALA A 108 6.03 7.76 4.16
CA ALA A 108 6.10 7.15 2.82
C ALA A 108 6.93 5.85 2.83
N GLY A 109 7.96 5.77 3.68
CA GLY A 109 8.72 4.56 3.93
C GLY A 109 9.36 4.02 2.65
N SER A 110 8.95 2.83 2.20
CA SER A 110 9.44 2.24 0.95
C SER A 110 8.50 2.47 -0.24
N GLY A 111 7.48 3.33 -0.13
CA GLY A 111 6.53 3.64 -1.22
C GLY A 111 5.44 2.60 -1.49
N ALA A 112 5.35 1.55 -0.65
CA ALA A 112 4.38 0.47 -0.81
C ALA A 112 2.94 0.98 -0.84
N MET A 113 2.57 1.74 0.20
CA MET A 113 1.22 2.23 0.36
C MET A 113 0.93 3.39 -0.58
N SER A 114 1.90 4.27 -0.83
CA SER A 114 1.81 5.32 -1.86
C SER A 114 1.42 4.75 -3.23
N THR A 115 1.98 3.60 -3.62
CA THR A 115 1.64 2.92 -4.87
C THR A 115 0.18 2.47 -4.93
N TRP A 116 -0.35 1.91 -3.82
CA TRP A 116 -1.76 1.54 -3.69
C TRP A 116 -2.68 2.77 -3.76
N LEU A 117 -2.32 3.84 -3.05
CA LEU A 117 -3.09 5.08 -3.03
C LEU A 117 -3.16 5.71 -4.42
N LEU A 118 -2.03 5.84 -5.12
CA LEU A 118 -1.96 6.41 -6.47
C LEU A 118 -2.84 5.65 -7.47
N ARG A 119 -2.82 4.32 -7.39
CA ARG A 119 -3.71 3.47 -8.19
C ARG A 119 -5.19 3.70 -7.87
N ALA A 120 -5.54 3.84 -6.59
CA ALA A 120 -6.92 3.98 -6.14
C ALA A 120 -7.52 5.35 -6.47
N VAL A 121 -6.77 6.43 -6.24
CA VAL A 121 -7.23 7.80 -6.53
C VAL A 121 -7.29 8.09 -8.04
N GLY A 122 -6.52 7.35 -8.84
CA GLY A 122 -6.48 7.49 -10.30
C GLY A 122 -5.94 8.85 -10.75
N PRO A 123 -5.96 9.12 -12.08
CA PRO A 123 -5.26 10.26 -12.67
C PRO A 123 -5.83 11.64 -12.30
N LYS A 124 -7.04 11.69 -11.72
CA LYS A 124 -7.70 12.93 -11.30
C LYS A 124 -7.56 13.20 -9.81
N GLY A 125 -7.12 12.22 -9.02
CA GLY A 125 -6.83 12.41 -7.60
C GLY A 125 -5.37 12.74 -7.38
N LYS A 126 -5.01 13.07 -6.15
CA LYS A 126 -3.65 13.47 -5.76
C LYS A 126 -3.23 12.71 -4.51
N VAL A 127 -1.97 12.26 -4.47
CA VAL A 127 -1.35 11.73 -3.25
C VAL A 127 -0.21 12.67 -2.85
N ILE A 128 -0.28 13.19 -1.64
CA ILE A 128 0.77 14.01 -1.03
C ILE A 128 1.42 13.14 0.05
N SER A 129 2.70 12.79 -0.11
CA SER A 129 3.42 11.90 0.81
C SER A 129 4.54 12.65 1.51
N TYR A 130 4.55 12.64 2.83
CA TYR A 130 5.64 13.17 3.65
C TYR A 130 6.52 12.05 4.19
N GLU A 131 7.84 12.27 4.15
CA GLU A 131 8.84 11.42 4.78
C GLU A 131 9.89 12.30 5.45
N VAL A 132 10.30 11.95 6.68
CA VAL A 132 11.27 12.73 7.47
C VAL A 132 12.70 12.30 7.21
N ARG A 133 12.90 11.09 6.69
CA ARG A 133 14.22 10.51 6.41
C ARG A 133 14.53 10.48 4.92
N GLU A 134 15.63 11.14 4.55
CA GLU A 134 16.06 11.25 3.15
C GLU A 134 16.35 9.88 2.49
N ASP A 135 16.90 8.92 3.24
CA ASP A 135 17.17 7.58 2.73
C ASP A 135 15.88 6.81 2.42
N HIS A 136 14.87 6.89 3.29
CA HIS A 136 13.55 6.32 3.03
C HIS A 136 12.85 7.02 1.86
N LEU A 137 12.94 8.34 1.77
CA LEU A 137 12.34 9.10 0.68
C LEU A 137 12.90 8.64 -0.68
N ALA A 138 14.21 8.38 -0.76
CA ALA A 138 14.84 7.84 -1.96
C ALA A 138 14.27 6.46 -2.34
N TYR A 139 14.12 5.54 -1.36
CA TYR A 139 13.48 4.24 -1.60
C TYR A 139 12.03 4.37 -2.07
N ALA A 140 11.24 5.22 -1.42
CA ALA A 140 9.86 5.45 -1.84
C ALA A 140 9.80 5.95 -3.28
N LYS A 141 10.65 6.92 -3.64
CA LYS A 141 10.73 7.46 -4.99
C LYS A 141 11.09 6.38 -6.02
N GLU A 142 12.19 5.67 -5.80
CA GLU A 142 12.67 4.64 -6.73
C GLU A 142 11.62 3.55 -6.95
N ASN A 143 11.01 3.04 -5.88
CA ASN A 143 10.03 1.95 -5.98
C ASN A 143 8.73 2.40 -6.69
N VAL A 144 8.25 3.61 -6.40
CA VAL A 144 7.04 4.15 -7.06
C VAL A 144 7.32 4.44 -8.54
N GLU A 145 8.48 5.04 -8.86
CA GLU A 145 8.88 5.29 -10.26
C GLU A 145 9.07 3.99 -11.05
N ASP A 146 9.70 2.97 -10.44
CA ASP A 146 9.85 1.62 -11.01
C ASP A 146 8.48 0.94 -11.24
N TYR A 147 7.50 1.21 -10.39
CA TYR A 147 6.16 0.66 -10.57
C TYR A 147 5.34 1.38 -11.64
N PHE A 148 5.46 2.69 -11.78
CA PHE A 148 4.65 3.48 -12.71
C PHE A 148 5.33 3.78 -14.05
N ASP A 149 6.58 3.35 -14.22
CA ASP A 149 7.44 3.68 -15.38
C ASP A 149 7.67 5.20 -15.47
N GLY A 150 8.09 5.79 -14.34
CA GLY A 150 8.34 7.22 -14.18
C GLY A 150 7.61 7.83 -12.98
N HIS A 151 7.93 9.10 -12.69
CA HIS A 151 7.31 9.84 -11.58
C HIS A 151 5.85 10.18 -11.92
N PRO A 152 4.86 9.70 -11.15
CA PRO A 152 3.46 10.04 -11.41
C PRO A 152 3.21 11.54 -11.19
N ASP A 153 2.64 12.22 -12.17
CA ASP A 153 2.35 13.68 -12.11
C ASP A 153 1.46 14.07 -10.92
N ASN A 154 0.64 13.13 -10.45
CA ASN A 154 -0.29 13.33 -9.35
C ASN A 154 0.26 12.86 -7.99
N TRP A 155 1.56 12.60 -7.91
CA TRP A 155 2.26 12.28 -6.67
C TRP A 155 3.21 13.40 -6.26
N ASP A 156 3.01 13.89 -5.04
CA ASP A 156 3.76 15.00 -4.43
C ASP A 156 4.52 14.46 -3.21
N LEU A 157 5.73 13.94 -3.44
CA LEU A 157 6.61 13.39 -2.41
C LEU A 157 7.49 14.50 -1.82
N ARG A 158 7.44 14.67 -0.50
CA ARG A 158 8.10 15.77 0.22
C ARG A 158 8.98 15.26 1.36
N LEU A 159 10.20 15.79 1.44
CA LEU A 159 11.05 15.64 2.62
C LEU A 159 10.59 16.64 3.68
N GLY A 160 10.12 16.18 4.83
CA GLY A 160 9.70 17.07 5.91
C GLY A 160 8.88 16.39 7.00
N ASP A 161 8.77 17.09 8.13
CA ASP A 161 7.96 16.68 9.26
C ASP A 161 6.52 17.16 9.10
N LEU A 162 5.58 16.20 9.09
CA LEU A 162 4.15 16.47 9.02
C LEU A 162 3.70 17.44 10.12
N LYS A 163 4.33 17.44 11.30
CA LYS A 163 3.97 18.30 12.43
C LYS A 163 3.92 19.79 12.09
N THR A 164 4.69 20.22 11.09
CA THR A 164 4.80 21.62 10.67
C THR A 164 3.90 21.99 9.49
N VAL A 165 3.19 21.02 8.92
CA VAL A 165 2.37 21.19 7.72
C VAL A 165 1.10 21.96 8.05
N THR A 166 0.76 22.90 7.18
CA THR A 166 -0.43 23.74 7.30
C THR A 166 -1.40 23.48 6.14
N LYS A 167 -2.61 24.01 6.25
CA LYS A 167 -3.62 23.92 5.19
C LYS A 167 -3.16 24.63 3.91
N GLU A 168 -2.34 25.67 4.01
CA GLU A 168 -1.76 26.38 2.88
C GLU A 168 -0.79 25.50 2.08
N ASP A 169 -0.09 24.57 2.74
CA ASP A 169 0.90 23.70 2.09
C ASP A 169 0.28 22.57 1.26
N VAL A 170 -0.88 22.07 1.69
CA VAL A 170 -1.52 20.85 1.12
C VAL A 170 -2.91 21.09 0.54
N GLY A 171 -3.55 22.21 0.87
CA GLY A 171 -4.94 22.49 0.53
C GLY A 171 -5.93 21.68 1.37
N ASP A 172 -7.17 21.58 0.86
CA ASP A 172 -8.19 20.69 1.43
C ASP A 172 -7.87 19.23 1.10
N VAL A 173 -7.75 18.39 2.12
CA VAL A 173 -7.46 16.96 1.97
C VAL A 173 -8.71 16.14 2.30
N ASP A 174 -9.03 15.13 1.48
CA ASP A 174 -10.17 14.23 1.69
C ASP A 174 -9.88 13.11 2.69
N ARG A 175 -8.64 12.61 2.68
CA ARG A 175 -8.20 11.42 3.41
C ARG A 175 -6.81 11.62 3.98
N VAL A 176 -6.59 11.22 5.23
CA VAL A 176 -5.26 11.22 5.86
C VAL A 176 -4.89 9.81 6.29
N LEU A 177 -3.69 9.37 5.96
CA LEU A 177 -3.10 8.10 6.40
C LEU A 177 -1.76 8.33 7.09
N LEU A 178 -1.62 7.87 8.33
CA LEU A 178 -0.34 7.94 9.06
C LEU A 178 0.19 6.55 9.40
N ASP A 179 1.40 6.24 8.91
CA ASP A 179 2.20 5.06 9.28
C ASP A 179 3.54 5.52 9.85
N MET A 180 3.55 5.78 11.16
CA MET A 180 4.70 6.35 11.86
C MET A 180 4.73 5.94 13.32
N LEU A 181 5.84 6.25 14.01
CA LEU A 181 6.03 5.86 15.41
C LEU A 181 5.07 6.60 16.37
N GLU A 182 4.82 7.88 16.11
CA GLU A 182 4.10 8.78 17.03
C GLU A 182 2.96 9.56 16.35
N PRO A 183 1.97 8.88 15.74
CA PRO A 183 0.89 9.56 15.00
C PRO A 183 0.00 10.45 15.89
N TRP A 184 -0.01 10.23 17.21
CA TRP A 184 -0.75 11.09 18.16
C TRP A 184 -0.20 12.53 18.21
N GLU A 185 1.07 12.76 17.88
CA GLU A 185 1.67 14.09 17.82
C GLU A 185 1.18 14.93 16.62
N MET A 186 0.50 14.28 15.67
CA MET A 186 0.06 14.90 14.42
C MET A 186 -1.43 15.23 14.42
N LEU A 187 -2.17 14.91 15.49
CA LEU A 187 -3.64 15.01 15.50
C LEU A 187 -4.15 16.43 15.26
N ASP A 188 -3.45 17.44 15.77
CA ASP A 188 -3.80 18.85 15.52
C ASP A 188 -3.58 19.20 14.04
N THR A 189 -2.44 18.82 13.46
CA THR A 189 -2.20 18.97 12.01
C THR A 189 -3.28 18.28 11.19
N VAL A 190 -3.59 17.02 11.50
CA VAL A 190 -4.62 16.24 10.78
C VAL A 190 -5.98 16.93 10.86
N LYS A 191 -6.35 17.43 12.05
CA LYS A 191 -7.61 18.16 12.26
C LYS A 191 -7.72 19.40 11.36
N ASP A 192 -6.62 20.09 11.14
CA ASP A 192 -6.59 21.38 10.43
C ASP A 192 -6.58 21.21 8.90
N VAL A 193 -5.93 20.16 8.38
CA VAL A 193 -5.83 19.91 6.92
C VAL A 193 -6.96 19.03 6.37
N LEU A 194 -7.56 18.17 7.21
CA LEU A 194 -8.62 17.25 6.79
C LEU A 194 -9.98 17.96 6.76
N ILE A 195 -10.68 17.85 5.63
CA ILE A 195 -12.01 18.44 5.48
C ILE A 195 -13.02 17.85 6.48
N PRO A 196 -14.06 18.61 6.88
CA PRO A 196 -15.22 18.05 7.55
C PRO A 196 -15.80 16.85 6.80
N GLY A 197 -16.01 15.75 7.51
CA GLY A 197 -16.46 14.47 6.94
C GLY A 197 -15.34 13.61 6.33
N GLY A 198 -14.13 14.14 6.18
CA GLY A 198 -12.94 13.41 5.75
C GLY A 198 -12.58 12.27 6.70
N VAL A 199 -11.80 11.31 6.21
CA VAL A 199 -11.42 10.10 6.95
C VAL A 199 -9.95 10.19 7.36
N PHE A 200 -9.70 9.97 8.64
CA PHE A 200 -8.37 9.78 9.21
C PHE A 200 -8.15 8.30 9.52
N MET A 201 -7.07 7.74 8.97
CA MET A 201 -6.58 6.40 9.20
C MET A 201 -5.17 6.43 9.79
N THR A 202 -4.87 5.54 10.73
CA THR A 202 -3.49 5.30 11.15
C THR A 202 -3.21 3.83 11.42
N TYR A 203 -1.96 3.43 11.19
CA TYR A 203 -1.44 2.09 11.28
C TYR A 203 -0.38 2.04 12.39
N VAL A 204 -0.62 1.28 13.46
CA VAL A 204 0.28 1.24 14.64
C VAL A 204 0.56 -0.18 15.12
N ALA A 205 1.83 -0.50 15.36
CA ALA A 205 2.26 -1.86 15.64
C ALA A 205 1.93 -2.33 17.07
N THR A 206 1.84 -1.42 18.04
CA THR A 206 1.79 -1.80 19.47
C THR A 206 0.53 -1.30 20.18
N VAL A 207 0.11 -2.04 21.21
CA VAL A 207 -1.04 -1.65 22.05
C VAL A 207 -0.85 -0.29 22.73
N PRO A 208 0.35 0.09 23.25
CA PRO A 208 0.55 1.44 23.77
C PRO A 208 0.36 2.54 22.73
N GLN A 209 0.84 2.35 21.49
CA GLN A 209 0.58 3.30 20.41
C GLN A 209 -0.92 3.40 20.10
N LEU A 210 -1.60 2.25 20.00
CA LEU A 210 -3.05 2.17 19.83
C LEU A 210 -3.78 2.99 20.91
N MET A 211 -3.45 2.76 22.19
CA MET A 211 -4.08 3.49 23.30
C MET A 211 -3.87 5.00 23.19
N LYS A 212 -2.63 5.45 22.92
CA LYS A 212 -2.31 6.88 22.80
C LYS A 212 -3.10 7.55 21.67
N VAL A 213 -3.19 6.92 20.50
CA VAL A 213 -3.97 7.46 19.37
C VAL A 213 -5.45 7.53 19.73
N MET A 214 -6.01 6.46 20.29
CA MET A 214 -7.44 6.40 20.61
C MET A 214 -7.85 7.49 21.60
N GLU A 215 -7.08 7.68 22.67
CA GLU A 215 -7.35 8.75 23.63
C GLU A 215 -7.07 10.13 23.04
N GLY A 216 -5.97 10.32 22.31
CA GLY A 216 -5.67 11.59 21.66
C GLY A 216 -6.77 12.03 20.68
N ILE A 217 -7.31 11.12 19.88
CA ILE A 217 -8.46 11.41 18.99
C ILE A 217 -9.65 11.89 19.81
N ARG A 218 -9.98 11.24 20.94
CA ARG A 218 -11.09 11.65 21.81
C ARG A 218 -10.86 13.01 22.45
N GLU A 219 -9.65 13.28 22.90
CA GLU A 219 -9.26 14.54 23.53
C GLU A 219 -9.37 15.73 22.58
N THR A 220 -9.07 15.54 21.28
CA THR A 220 -9.22 16.61 20.28
C THR A 220 -10.66 17.10 20.12
N GLY A 221 -11.66 16.26 20.45
CA GLY A 221 -13.09 16.57 20.37
C GLY A 221 -13.62 16.86 18.95
N CYS A 222 -12.79 16.68 17.92
CA CYS A 222 -13.10 17.08 16.55
C CYS A 222 -13.27 15.91 15.58
N PHE A 223 -13.18 14.68 16.09
CA PHE A 223 -13.43 13.45 15.34
C PHE A 223 -14.59 12.66 15.95
N THR A 224 -15.16 11.74 15.17
CA THR A 224 -16.04 10.69 15.69
C THR A 224 -15.29 9.78 16.66
N GLU A 225 -16.03 9.02 17.49
CA GLU A 225 -15.44 7.95 18.30
C GLU A 225 -14.57 7.04 17.41
N PRO A 226 -13.27 6.91 17.71
CA PRO A 226 -12.37 6.14 16.87
C PRO A 226 -12.70 4.65 16.96
N LYS A 227 -12.55 3.95 15.84
CA LYS A 227 -12.65 2.49 15.75
C LYS A 227 -11.27 1.93 15.56
N ALA A 228 -10.97 0.82 16.23
CA ALA A 228 -9.73 0.10 16.04
C ALA A 228 -9.98 -1.39 15.85
N TRP A 229 -9.18 -2.02 15.00
CA TRP A 229 -9.24 -3.46 14.76
C TRP A 229 -7.90 -3.99 14.24
N GLU A 230 -7.78 -5.30 14.19
CA GLU A 230 -6.67 -6.02 13.54
C GLU A 230 -7.25 -7.14 12.67
N SER A 231 -6.43 -7.68 11.77
CA SER A 231 -6.85 -8.75 10.87
C SER A 231 -5.81 -9.87 10.82
N LEU A 232 -6.30 -11.10 10.91
CA LEU A 232 -5.49 -12.32 10.85
C LEU A 232 -5.82 -13.06 9.54
N VAL A 233 -4.81 -13.25 8.69
CA VAL A 233 -4.91 -14.03 7.46
C VAL A 233 -4.15 -15.33 7.64
N ARG A 234 -4.84 -16.46 7.47
CA ARG A 234 -4.26 -17.80 7.57
C ARG A 234 -4.54 -18.58 6.29
N GLU A 235 -3.47 -18.87 5.56
CA GLU A 235 -3.52 -19.66 4.33
C GLU A 235 -3.90 -21.11 4.61
N TRP A 236 -4.40 -21.78 3.59
CA TRP A 236 -4.76 -23.19 3.62
C TRP A 236 -3.97 -23.95 2.58
N LYS A 237 -3.41 -25.09 3.00
CA LYS A 237 -2.97 -26.12 2.08
C LYS A 237 -4.21 -26.88 1.63
N VAL A 238 -4.49 -26.88 0.33
CA VAL A 238 -5.58 -27.65 -0.28
C VAL A 238 -4.97 -28.64 -1.27
N ASP A 239 -4.85 -29.89 -0.84
CA ASP A 239 -4.17 -30.96 -1.57
C ASP A 239 -4.87 -32.31 -1.31
N GLY A 240 -5.94 -32.55 -2.07
CA GLY A 240 -6.82 -33.71 -1.85
C GLY A 240 -7.30 -33.80 -0.40
N LEU A 241 -7.09 -34.97 0.23
CA LEU A 241 -7.44 -35.20 1.64
C LEU A 241 -6.53 -34.45 2.63
N ALA A 242 -5.36 -33.99 2.20
CA ALA A 242 -4.46 -33.18 3.03
C ALA A 242 -4.86 -31.70 3.03
N THR A 243 -6.16 -31.43 3.17
CA THR A 243 -6.73 -30.08 3.23
C THR A 243 -6.78 -29.58 4.67
N ARG A 244 -5.98 -28.56 4.97
CA ARG A 244 -5.86 -27.98 6.32
C ARG A 244 -5.27 -26.57 6.28
N PRO A 245 -5.38 -25.78 7.35
CA PRO A 245 -4.61 -24.55 7.49
C PRO A 245 -3.09 -24.79 7.40
N GLU A 246 -2.37 -23.79 6.94
CA GLU A 246 -0.91 -23.78 7.03
C GLU A 246 -0.43 -23.78 8.48
N HIS A 247 0.71 -24.42 8.73
CA HIS A 247 1.24 -24.57 10.09
C HIS A 247 1.80 -23.28 10.67
N ARG A 248 2.23 -22.35 9.80
CA ARG A 248 2.77 -21.04 10.16
C ARG A 248 1.90 -19.96 9.54
N MET A 249 1.73 -18.87 10.27
CA MET A 249 1.09 -17.66 9.79
C MET A 249 1.74 -16.44 10.43
N ASN A 250 1.61 -15.28 9.78
CA ASN A 250 1.93 -14.01 10.41
C ASN A 250 0.80 -13.66 11.38
N ALA A 251 1.11 -13.75 12.68
CA ALA A 251 0.11 -13.55 13.73
C ALA A 251 -0.25 -12.09 13.96
N HIS A 252 0.67 -11.16 13.66
CA HIS A 252 0.47 -9.73 13.85
C HIS A 252 1.23 -8.93 12.80
N THR A 253 0.75 -7.71 12.57
CA THR A 253 1.33 -6.71 11.67
C THR A 253 1.18 -5.35 12.33
N ALA A 254 -0.06 -4.84 12.39
CA ALA A 254 -0.45 -3.68 13.17
C ALA A 254 -1.95 -3.67 13.46
N PHE A 255 -2.34 -2.71 14.28
CA PHE A 255 -3.72 -2.26 14.44
C PHE A 255 -4.01 -1.16 13.42
N LEU A 256 -5.21 -1.20 12.85
CA LEU A 256 -5.79 -0.11 12.07
C LEU A 256 -6.72 0.69 12.96
N ILE A 257 -6.64 2.02 12.85
CA ILE A 257 -7.50 2.96 13.57
C ILE A 257 -8.14 3.89 12.55
N LEU A 258 -9.45 4.11 12.69
CA LEU A 258 -10.24 5.00 11.85
C LEU A 258 -11.03 6.00 12.68
N ALA A 259 -11.04 7.27 12.25
CA ALA A 259 -12.01 8.26 12.71
C ALA A 259 -12.42 9.20 11.56
N ARG A 260 -13.59 9.84 11.67
CA ARG A 260 -14.04 10.86 10.70
C ARG A 260 -14.03 12.23 11.33
N ARG A 261 -13.58 13.23 10.58
CA ARG A 261 -13.54 14.64 11.00
C ARG A 261 -14.97 15.17 11.14
N LEU A 262 -15.30 15.74 12.28
CA LEU A 262 -16.56 16.48 12.50
C LEU A 262 -16.48 17.84 11.82
N ALA A 263 -17.61 18.52 11.64
CA ALA A 263 -17.58 19.94 11.27
C ALA A 263 -17.14 20.81 12.46
N ASP A 264 -16.63 22.00 12.19
CA ASP A 264 -16.18 22.92 13.23
C ASP A 264 -17.32 23.33 14.16
N GLY A 265 -17.04 23.35 15.46
CA GLY A 265 -18.03 23.64 16.50
C GLY A 265 -19.06 22.52 16.74
N VAL A 266 -18.99 21.40 16.02
CA VAL A 266 -19.92 20.28 16.22
C VAL A 266 -19.40 19.30 17.25
N THR A 267 -20.23 18.98 18.24
CA THR A 267 -20.00 17.87 19.17
C THR A 267 -20.79 16.64 18.72
N ALA A 268 -20.13 15.49 18.61
CA ALA A 268 -20.79 14.25 18.28
C ALA A 268 -21.82 13.85 19.38
N PRO A 269 -22.96 13.25 19.01
CA PRO A 269 -23.89 12.68 19.98
C PRO A 269 -23.18 11.66 20.88
N ARG A 270 -23.41 11.73 22.19
CA ARG A 270 -22.84 10.73 23.12
C ARG A 270 -23.45 9.35 22.81
N PRO A 271 -22.62 8.30 22.63
CA PRO A 271 -23.13 6.94 22.45
C PRO A 271 -24.00 6.54 23.65
N GLN A 272 -25.28 6.28 23.42
CA GLN A 272 -26.12 5.65 24.44
C GLN A 272 -25.67 4.19 24.57
N ARG A 273 -24.95 3.86 25.66
CA ARG A 273 -24.72 2.46 26.01
C ARG A 273 -26.09 1.80 26.17
N ARG A 274 -26.42 0.81 25.33
CA ARG A 274 -27.58 -0.07 25.57
C ARG A 274 -27.43 -0.58 27.00
N ALA A 275 -28.41 -0.30 27.85
CA ALA A 275 -28.50 -0.95 29.15
C ALA A 275 -28.39 -2.46 28.92
N ARG A 276 -27.41 -3.11 29.56
CA ARG A 276 -27.34 -4.57 29.57
C ARG A 276 -28.67 -5.03 30.20
N ARG A 277 -29.53 -5.66 29.41
CA ARG A 277 -30.65 -6.46 29.92
C ARG A 277 -30.11 -7.81 30.36
#